data_AF-A0A485AG57-F1
#
_entry.id   AF-A0A485AG57-F1
#
_cell.length_a   1.000
_cell.length_b   1.000
_cell.length_c   1.000
_cell.angle_alpha   90.00
_cell.angle_beta   90.00
_cell.angle_gamma   90.00
#
_symmetry.space_group_name_H-M   'P 1'
#
loop_
_entity.id
_entity.type
_entity.pdbx_description
1 polymer ?
#
loop_
_entity_poly.entity_id
_entity_poly.type
_entity_poly.pdbx_seq_one_letter_code
_entity_poly.pdbx_strand_id
1 'polypeptide(L)'
;MKNANSTWLNGQPFDNDLSQRLNREVRLANDANCLAVSEAVDGAAAGAQTVFAVIIGTGCGAGVAITWPFHIGGNGTAGEWGHNPLPWMDEDELRYRAEVPCYCGKQGCIETFISGTGFCHGLPASERPVANGQMRLCSGWRAGSVGRTGAEALRRCVWRSRWPTWSISSIRM
;
A
#
# COMPACT_ATOMS: atom_id res chain seq x y z
N MET A 1 -10.21 12.14 10.96
CA MET A 1 -9.27 11.27 10.20
C MET A 1 -8.61 10.25 11.14
N LYS A 2 -8.20 9.08 10.65
CA LYS A 2 -7.48 8.04 11.41
C LYS A 2 -6.19 7.68 10.67
N ASN A 3 -5.08 7.49 11.40
CA ASN A 3 -3.78 7.03 10.88
C ASN A 3 -3.24 7.78 9.65
N ALA A 4 -3.57 9.06 9.50
CA ALA A 4 -2.99 9.88 8.43
C ALA A 4 -1.57 10.32 8.78
N ASN A 5 -0.71 10.37 7.76
CA ASN A 5 0.64 10.95 7.86
C ASN A 5 0.61 12.44 8.25
N SER A 6 -0.47 13.15 7.89
CA SER A 6 -0.78 14.49 8.43
C SER A 6 -1.32 14.35 9.86
N THR A 7 -0.43 14.10 10.80
CA THR A 7 -0.76 13.69 12.17
C THR A 7 -1.67 14.66 12.92
N TRP A 8 -1.57 15.96 12.62
CA TRP A 8 -2.42 17.01 13.19
C TRP A 8 -3.90 16.91 12.80
N LEU A 9 -4.25 16.15 11.76
CA LEU A 9 -5.64 15.88 11.37
C LEU A 9 -6.24 14.66 12.08
N ASN A 10 -5.42 13.83 12.72
CA ASN A 10 -5.90 12.64 13.42
C ASN A 10 -6.76 13.05 14.62
N GLY A 11 -7.94 12.44 14.75
CA GLY A 11 -8.93 12.78 15.79
C GLY A 11 -9.73 14.07 15.55
N GLN A 12 -9.41 14.84 14.51
CA GLN A 12 -10.15 16.07 14.17
C GLN A 12 -11.40 15.77 13.31
N PRO A 13 -12.50 16.54 13.46
CA PRO A 13 -13.74 16.42 12.69
C PRO A 13 -13.61 17.08 11.30
N PHE A 14 -12.56 16.71 10.57
CA PHE A 14 -12.14 17.40 9.35
C PHE A 14 -13.20 17.42 8.24
N ASP A 15 -13.99 16.35 8.12
CA ASP A 15 -15.14 16.24 7.22
C ASP A 15 -16.23 17.27 7.55
N ASN A 16 -16.58 17.43 8.83
CA ASN A 16 -17.56 18.41 9.28
C ASN A 16 -17.06 19.84 9.09
N ASP A 17 -15.81 20.12 9.46
CA ASP A 17 -15.20 21.44 9.31
C ASP A 17 -15.20 21.87 7.84
N LEU A 18 -14.86 20.95 6.93
CA LEU A 18 -14.84 21.23 5.49
C LEU A 18 -16.25 21.38 4.93
N SER A 19 -17.20 20.53 5.36
CA SER A 19 -18.59 20.61 4.93
C SER A 19 -19.24 21.95 5.30
N GLN A 20 -18.99 22.45 6.51
CA GLN A 20 -19.49 23.75 6.97
C GLN A 20 -18.88 24.91 6.17
N ARG A 21 -17.56 24.88 5.96
CA ARG A 21 -16.86 25.95 5.23
C ARG A 21 -17.24 26.01 3.75
N LEU A 22 -17.53 24.87 3.13
CA LEU A 22 -17.90 24.77 1.72
C LEU A 22 -19.42 24.83 1.49
N ASN A 23 -20.23 24.80 2.55
CA ASN A 23 -21.69 24.71 2.50
C ASN A 23 -22.21 23.56 1.61
N ARG A 24 -21.51 22.41 1.63
CA ARG A 24 -21.79 21.23 0.80
C ARG A 24 -21.36 19.95 1.53
N GLU A 25 -21.97 18.83 1.18
CA GLU A 25 -21.55 17.52 1.69
C GLU A 25 -20.12 17.19 1.23
N VAL A 26 -19.25 16.84 2.18
CA VAL A 26 -17.89 16.35 1.93
C VAL A 26 -17.80 14.88 2.37
N ARG A 27 -17.30 14.03 1.49
CA ARG A 27 -16.97 12.63 1.79
C ARG A 27 -15.46 12.45 1.74
N LEU A 28 -14.91 11.77 2.73
CA LEU A 28 -13.48 11.46 2.82
C LEU A 28 -13.25 9.96 2.65
N ALA A 29 -12.19 9.62 1.95
CA ALA A 29 -11.66 8.26 1.83
C ALA A 29 -10.14 8.32 1.85
N ASN A 30 -9.47 7.22 2.22
CA ASN A 30 -8.03 7.13 2.06
C ASN A 30 -7.66 7.10 0.57
N ASP A 31 -6.42 7.46 0.26
CA ASP A 31 -5.86 7.51 -1.09
C ASP A 31 -6.00 6.19 -1.85
N ALA A 32 -5.79 5.06 -1.19
CA ALA A 32 -5.89 3.75 -1.81
C ALA A 32 -7.33 3.35 -2.17
N ASN A 33 -8.33 3.74 -1.36
CA ASN A 33 -9.74 3.58 -1.69
C ASN A 33 -10.16 4.52 -2.83
N CYS A 34 -9.65 5.76 -2.83
CA CYS A 34 -9.82 6.67 -3.96
C CYS A 34 -9.23 6.08 -5.24
N LEU A 35 -8.06 5.45 -5.18
CA LEU A 35 -7.47 4.74 -6.31
C LEU A 35 -8.36 3.58 -6.77
N ALA A 36 -8.81 2.71 -5.87
CA ALA A 36 -9.66 1.59 -6.22
C ALA A 36 -10.96 2.04 -6.92
N VAL A 37 -11.54 3.15 -6.48
CA VAL A 37 -12.70 3.78 -7.11
C VAL A 37 -12.34 4.41 -8.45
N SER A 38 -11.25 5.14 -8.56
CA SER A 38 -10.86 5.72 -9.84
C SER A 38 -10.61 4.62 -10.88
N GLU A 39 -9.83 3.59 -10.52
CA GLU A 39 -9.46 2.53 -11.44
C GLU A 39 -10.66 1.72 -11.91
N ALA A 40 -11.65 1.55 -11.05
CA ALA A 40 -12.80 0.77 -11.42
C ALA A 40 -13.86 1.61 -12.20
N VAL A 41 -13.95 2.94 -12.02
CA VAL A 41 -14.99 3.76 -12.69
C VAL A 41 -14.60 3.93 -14.15
N ASP A 42 -13.43 4.48 -14.39
CA ASP A 42 -12.95 4.90 -15.71
C ASP A 42 -11.46 4.61 -15.95
N GLY A 43 -10.79 3.94 -15.00
CA GLY A 43 -9.41 3.50 -15.15
C GLY A 43 -9.26 2.10 -15.72
N ALA A 44 -8.15 1.44 -15.38
CA ALA A 44 -7.73 0.17 -15.98
C ALA A 44 -8.56 -1.04 -15.54
N ALA A 45 -9.44 -0.86 -14.55
CA ALA A 45 -10.37 -1.88 -14.08
C ALA A 45 -11.84 -1.51 -14.37
N ALA A 46 -12.08 -0.59 -15.32
CA ALA A 46 -13.42 -0.25 -15.79
C ALA A 46 -14.22 -1.49 -16.18
N GLY A 47 -15.42 -1.62 -15.59
CA GLY A 47 -16.32 -2.77 -15.80
C GLY A 47 -16.04 -4.00 -14.93
N ALA A 48 -14.98 -3.99 -14.10
CA ALA A 48 -14.76 -5.04 -13.12
C ALA A 48 -15.74 -4.91 -11.94
N GLN A 49 -16.24 -6.05 -11.45
CA GLN A 49 -17.14 -6.08 -10.29
C GLN A 49 -16.39 -5.92 -8.96
N THR A 50 -15.14 -6.36 -8.90
CA THR A 50 -14.30 -6.28 -7.71
C THR A 50 -12.91 -5.81 -8.13
N VAL A 51 -12.41 -4.78 -7.46
CA VAL A 51 -11.10 -4.19 -7.73
C VAL A 51 -10.32 -4.08 -6.44
N PHE A 52 -9.14 -4.68 -6.45
CA PHE A 52 -8.14 -4.55 -5.40
C PHE A 52 -6.98 -3.73 -5.97
N ALA A 53 -6.93 -2.45 -5.61
CA ALA A 53 -5.88 -1.55 -6.05
C ALA A 53 -4.78 -1.49 -5.00
N VAL A 54 -3.53 -1.54 -5.43
CA VAL A 54 -2.36 -1.51 -4.54
C VAL A 54 -1.48 -0.33 -4.92
N ILE A 55 -1.11 0.47 -3.92
CA ILE A 55 -0.13 1.55 -4.04
C ILE A 55 1.19 1.05 -3.47
N ILE A 56 2.26 1.14 -4.26
CA ILE A 56 3.62 0.86 -3.82
C ILE A 56 4.46 2.11 -4.08
N GLY A 57 4.87 2.79 -3.00
CA GLY A 57 5.63 4.04 -3.04
C GLY A 57 6.60 4.08 -1.87
N THR A 58 6.69 5.21 -1.13
CA THR A 58 7.47 5.25 0.12
C THR A 58 7.00 4.19 1.12
N GLY A 59 5.67 4.00 1.21
CA GLY A 59 5.01 2.92 1.94
C GLY A 59 4.28 1.97 1.00
N CYS A 60 3.36 1.18 1.53
CA CYS A 60 2.39 0.49 0.69
C CYS A 60 0.98 0.52 1.30
N GLY A 61 -0.02 0.59 0.43
CA GLY A 61 -1.43 0.62 0.82
C GLY A 61 -2.27 -0.11 -0.20
N ALA A 62 -3.51 -0.43 0.15
CA ALA A 62 -4.45 -1.00 -0.79
C ALA A 62 -5.85 -0.44 -0.60
N GLY A 63 -6.68 -0.53 -1.64
CA GLY A 63 -8.09 -0.20 -1.59
C GLY A 63 -8.90 -1.31 -2.25
N VAL A 64 -10.12 -1.50 -1.77
CA VAL A 64 -11.05 -2.49 -2.34
C VAL A 64 -12.32 -1.78 -2.79
N ALA A 65 -12.71 -1.97 -4.04
CA ALA A 65 -14.03 -1.59 -4.55
C ALA A 65 -14.81 -2.85 -4.93
N ILE A 66 -16.07 -2.94 -4.48
CA ILE A 66 -16.99 -4.05 -4.79
C ILE A 66 -18.29 -3.44 -5.29
N THR A 67 -18.63 -3.70 -6.55
CA THR A 67 -19.90 -3.34 -7.20
C THR A 67 -20.31 -1.87 -7.07
N TRP A 68 -19.37 -0.94 -6.83
CA TRP A 68 -19.62 0.48 -6.54
C TRP A 68 -20.53 0.73 -5.32
N PRO A 69 -20.11 1.43 -4.25
CA PRO A 69 -18.87 2.20 -4.02
C PRO A 69 -17.71 1.40 -3.39
N PHE A 70 -16.61 2.08 -3.02
CA PHE A 70 -15.50 1.45 -2.28
C PHE A 70 -15.97 0.80 -0.97
N HIS A 71 -15.30 -0.29 -0.62
CA HIS A 71 -15.56 -1.01 0.60
C HIS A 71 -14.67 -0.47 1.72
N ILE A 72 -15.23 0.32 2.63
CA ILE A 72 -14.49 0.94 3.74
C ILE A 72 -14.29 -0.01 4.95
N GLY A 73 -15.05 -1.12 4.99
CA GLY A 73 -15.08 -2.08 6.10
C GLY A 73 -15.72 -1.50 7.38
N GLY A 74 -16.16 -2.37 8.29
CA GLY A 74 -16.93 -1.97 9.48
C GLY A 74 -16.25 -0.96 10.42
N ASN A 75 -14.91 -0.88 10.40
CA ASN A 75 -14.12 0.04 11.23
C ASN A 75 -13.47 1.20 10.44
N GLY A 76 -13.70 1.27 9.13
CA GLY A 76 -13.08 2.26 8.24
C GLY A 76 -11.62 1.98 7.90
N THR A 77 -11.16 0.73 8.09
CA THR A 77 -9.75 0.30 7.90
C THR A 77 -9.62 -0.76 6.80
N ALA A 78 -10.64 -0.93 5.96
CA ALA A 78 -10.47 -1.77 4.78
C ALA A 78 -9.39 -1.14 3.88
N GLY A 79 -8.44 -1.96 3.45
CA GLY A 79 -7.31 -1.49 2.64
C GLY A 79 -6.01 -1.27 3.40
N GLU A 80 -5.98 -1.39 4.73
CA GLU A 80 -4.74 -1.38 5.56
C GLU A 80 -3.89 -2.66 5.38
N TRP A 81 -3.84 -3.17 4.15
CA TRP A 81 -3.17 -4.40 3.75
C TRP A 81 -1.67 -4.36 4.02
N GLY A 82 -1.03 -3.20 3.87
CA GLY A 82 0.41 -3.03 4.12
C GLY A 82 0.82 -3.37 5.55
N HIS A 83 -0.07 -3.27 6.53
CA HIS A 83 0.22 -3.57 7.94
C HIS A 83 -0.18 -4.98 8.37
N ASN A 84 -0.67 -5.81 7.46
CA ASN A 84 -0.84 -7.23 7.74
C ASN A 84 0.53 -7.94 7.74
N PRO A 85 0.72 -8.99 8.54
CA PRO A 85 1.95 -9.78 8.50
C PRO A 85 2.18 -10.41 7.12
N LEU A 86 3.42 -10.43 6.65
CA LEU A 86 3.81 -11.16 5.46
C LEU A 86 3.53 -12.66 5.67
N PRO A 87 2.74 -13.33 4.79
CA PRO A 87 2.42 -14.73 4.97
C PRO A 87 3.59 -15.63 4.53
N TRP A 88 3.75 -16.77 5.22
CA TRP A 88 4.73 -17.81 4.90
C TRP A 88 6.16 -17.28 4.72
N MET A 89 6.66 -16.56 5.73
CA MET A 89 8.03 -16.05 5.73
C MET A 89 9.06 -17.18 5.68
N ASP A 90 10.11 -16.99 4.89
CA ASP A 90 11.31 -17.83 4.95
C ASP A 90 12.28 -17.38 6.07
N GLU A 91 13.40 -18.08 6.24
CA GLU A 91 14.37 -17.80 7.32
C GLU A 91 15.03 -16.43 7.21
N ASP A 92 15.23 -15.91 6.00
CA ASP A 92 15.80 -14.58 5.78
C ASP A 92 14.79 -13.49 6.15
N GLU A 93 13.53 -13.67 5.74
CA GLU A 93 12.43 -12.78 6.08
C GLU A 93 12.11 -12.79 7.58
N LEU A 94 12.22 -13.96 8.23
CA LEU A 94 12.07 -14.09 9.68
C LEU A 94 13.17 -13.37 10.47
N ARG A 95 14.40 -13.33 9.95
CA ARG A 95 15.48 -12.52 10.54
C ARG A 95 15.21 -11.04 10.33
N TYR A 96 14.90 -10.66 9.09
CA TYR A 96 14.61 -9.28 8.73
C TYR A 96 13.46 -8.68 9.54
N ARG A 97 12.38 -9.44 9.80
CA ARG A 97 11.24 -8.97 10.60
C ARG A 97 11.63 -8.53 12.01
N ALA A 98 12.70 -9.12 12.58
CA ALA A 98 13.16 -8.84 13.93
C ALA A 98 14.04 -7.58 13.96
N GLU A 99 14.72 -7.28 12.86
CA GLU A 99 15.63 -6.15 12.72
C GLU A 99 14.91 -4.86 12.28
N VAL A 100 13.85 -4.99 11.47
CA VAL A 100 13.14 -3.85 10.88
C VAL A 100 11.72 -3.73 11.45
N PRO A 101 11.51 -2.87 12.46
CA PRO A 101 10.19 -2.62 13.01
C PRO A 101 9.34 -1.84 11.99
N CYS A 102 8.04 -2.12 11.95
CA CYS A 102 7.09 -1.25 11.26
C CYS A 102 6.72 -0.08 12.18
N TYR A 103 6.49 1.10 11.61
CA TYR A 103 6.10 2.28 12.39
C TYR A 103 4.76 2.09 13.13
N CYS A 104 3.93 1.15 12.68
CA CYS A 104 2.66 0.81 13.34
C CYS A 104 2.85 0.06 14.68
N GLY A 105 4.10 -0.23 15.08
CA GLY A 105 4.46 -0.92 16.31
C GLY A 105 4.43 -2.45 16.22
N LYS A 106 4.09 -3.00 15.04
CA LYS A 106 4.12 -4.44 14.76
C LYS A 106 5.38 -4.83 13.98
N GLN A 107 5.64 -6.13 13.88
CA GLN A 107 6.75 -6.69 13.12
C GLN A 107 6.24 -7.45 11.89
N GLY A 108 7.07 -7.46 10.85
CA GLY A 108 6.82 -8.28 9.66
C GLY A 108 5.62 -7.83 8.83
N CYS A 109 5.23 -6.55 8.91
CA CYS A 109 4.20 -5.98 8.05
C CYS A 109 4.62 -6.05 6.58
N ILE A 110 3.69 -6.35 5.67
CA ILE A 110 3.92 -6.42 4.22
C ILE A 110 4.68 -5.17 3.72
N GLU A 111 4.36 -3.99 4.22
CA GLU A 111 5.03 -2.72 3.92
C GLU A 111 6.55 -2.78 4.09
N THR A 112 7.07 -3.41 5.14
CA THR A 112 8.52 -3.43 5.40
C THR A 112 9.30 -4.20 4.33
N PHE A 113 8.61 -5.03 3.54
CA PHE A 113 9.19 -5.84 2.47
C PHE A 113 8.93 -5.26 1.07
N ILE A 114 7.72 -4.74 0.82
CA ILE A 114 7.29 -4.39 -0.54
C ILE A 114 7.22 -2.90 -0.81
N SER A 115 7.38 -2.03 0.19
CA SER A 115 7.49 -0.60 -0.06
C SER A 115 8.75 -0.30 -0.86
N GLY A 116 8.87 0.92 -1.36
CA GLY A 116 10.08 1.40 -2.02
C GLY A 116 11.32 1.19 -1.15
N THR A 117 11.23 1.45 0.15
CA THR A 117 12.33 1.17 1.10
C THR A 117 12.54 -0.33 1.31
N GLY A 118 11.46 -1.13 1.39
CA GLY A 118 11.55 -2.59 1.51
C GLY A 118 12.25 -3.24 0.31
N PHE A 119 11.95 -2.78 -0.90
CA PHE A 119 12.61 -3.24 -2.12
C PHE A 119 14.10 -2.90 -2.17
N CYS A 120 14.49 -1.71 -1.69
CA CYS A 120 15.90 -1.33 -1.63
C CYS A 120 16.66 -2.16 -0.56
N HIS A 121 16.00 -2.74 0.45
CA HIS A 121 16.69 -3.55 1.46
C HIS A 121 17.36 -4.79 0.88
N GLY A 122 16.73 -5.48 -0.07
CA GLY A 122 17.35 -6.66 -0.69
C GLY A 122 18.46 -6.32 -1.69
N LEU A 123 18.83 -5.05 -1.86
CA LEU A 123 19.98 -4.63 -2.66
C LEU A 123 21.27 -4.61 -1.83
N PRO A 124 22.44 -4.85 -2.47
CA PRO A 124 23.75 -4.64 -1.84
C PRO A 124 23.87 -3.23 -1.25
N ALA A 125 24.59 -3.07 -0.15
CA ALA A 125 24.75 -1.77 0.51
C ALA A 125 25.28 -0.67 -0.43
N SER A 126 26.11 -1.03 -1.42
CA SER A 126 26.63 -0.13 -2.46
C SER A 126 25.58 0.39 -3.44
N GLU A 127 24.44 -0.29 -3.55
CA GLU A 127 23.36 0.02 -4.49
C GLU A 127 22.13 0.61 -3.77
N ARG A 128 22.15 0.67 -2.44
CA ARG A 128 21.07 1.28 -1.65
C ARG A 128 21.14 2.81 -1.81
N PRO A 129 20.06 3.47 -2.27
CA PRO A 129 20.03 4.91 -2.35
C PRO A 129 19.86 5.48 -0.93
N VAL A 130 20.96 5.93 -0.35
CA VAL A 130 20.96 6.60 0.96
C VAL A 130 21.25 8.08 0.73
N ALA A 131 20.41 8.96 1.30
CA ALA A 131 20.68 10.40 1.32
C ALA A 131 20.42 10.93 2.73
N ASN A 132 21.36 11.72 3.26
CA ASN A 132 21.32 12.25 4.63
C ASN A 132 21.09 11.16 5.71
N GLY A 133 21.67 9.97 5.51
CA GLY A 133 21.53 8.86 6.46
C GLY A 133 20.17 8.15 6.44
N GLN A 134 19.26 8.51 5.52
CA GLN A 134 17.98 7.84 5.36
C GLN A 134 17.90 7.14 4.00
N MET A 135 17.29 5.95 3.99
CA MET A 135 17.00 5.21 2.77
C MET A 135 15.97 6.00 1.95
N ARG A 136 16.35 6.46 0.76
CA ARG A 136 15.43 7.09 -0.18
C ARG A 136 14.73 6.04 -1.00
N LEU A 137 13.57 6.42 -1.55
CA LEU A 137 13.01 5.76 -2.72
C LEU A 137 14.14 5.52 -3.73
N CYS A 138 14.25 4.29 -4.24
CA CYS A 138 15.14 3.96 -5.34
C CYS A 138 14.76 4.82 -6.57
N SER A 139 15.34 6.02 -6.69
CA SER A 139 15.12 6.93 -7.80
C SER A 139 15.68 6.26 -9.05
N GLY A 140 14.78 5.80 -9.93
CA GLY A 140 15.11 4.95 -11.07
C GLY A 140 14.76 3.48 -10.88
N TRP A 141 13.60 3.18 -10.28
CA TRP A 141 13.01 1.84 -10.26
C TRP A 141 12.98 1.27 -11.70
N ARG A 142 13.72 0.19 -11.96
CA ARG A 142 13.70 -0.56 -13.23
C ARG A 142 13.18 -1.95 -12.95
N ALA A 143 12.43 -2.55 -13.88
CA ALA A 143 12.11 -3.96 -13.81
C ALA A 143 13.43 -4.76 -13.71
N GLY A 144 13.67 -5.40 -12.56
CA GLY A 144 14.93 -6.11 -12.25
C GLY A 144 15.80 -5.49 -11.14
N SER A 145 15.54 -4.26 -10.70
CA SER A 145 16.25 -3.61 -9.57
C SER A 145 15.58 -3.86 -8.21
N VAL A 146 14.85 -4.97 -8.08
CA VAL A 146 14.12 -5.34 -6.87
C VAL A 146 14.96 -6.37 -6.13
N GLY A 147 15.26 -6.10 -4.85
CA GLY A 147 15.84 -7.12 -3.99
C GLY A 147 14.99 -8.39 -4.00
N ARG A 148 15.63 -9.58 -4.10
CA ARG A 148 14.94 -10.88 -4.23
C ARG A 148 13.77 -11.03 -3.24
N THR A 149 14.03 -10.68 -1.99
CA THR A 149 13.06 -10.76 -0.87
C THR A 149 11.79 -9.96 -1.13
N GLY A 150 11.90 -8.74 -1.62
CA GLY A 150 10.74 -7.89 -1.86
C GLY A 150 9.88 -8.35 -3.04
N ALA A 151 10.51 -8.78 -4.14
CA ALA A 151 9.78 -9.31 -5.30
C ALA A 151 9.05 -10.62 -4.96
N GLU A 152 9.67 -11.48 -4.16
CA GLU A 152 9.06 -12.74 -3.70
C GLU A 152 7.94 -12.47 -2.68
N ALA A 153 8.16 -11.56 -1.73
CA ALA A 153 7.13 -11.09 -0.82
C ALA A 153 5.91 -10.55 -1.58
N LEU A 154 6.10 -9.69 -2.59
CA LEU A 154 5.01 -9.17 -3.41
C LEU A 154 4.25 -10.30 -4.13
N ARG A 155 4.95 -11.29 -4.68
CA ARG A 155 4.32 -12.46 -5.33
C ARG A 155 3.50 -13.30 -4.35
N ARG A 156 3.94 -13.44 -3.11
CA ARG A 156 3.20 -14.15 -2.04
C ARG A 156 1.97 -13.36 -1.61
N CYS A 157 2.05 -12.02 -1.59
CA CYS A 157 0.92 -11.16 -1.20
C CYS A 157 -0.14 -10.98 -2.29
N VAL A 158 0.25 -10.98 -3.58
CA VAL A 158 -0.64 -10.74 -4.74
C VAL A 158 -0.90 -12.05 -5.52
N TRP A 159 -1.15 -13.15 -4.79
CA TRP A 159 -1.27 -14.55 -5.23
C TRP A 159 -1.62 -14.81 -6.72
N ARG A 160 -0.80 -15.62 -7.41
CA ARG A 160 -0.87 -15.86 -8.86
C ARG A 160 -1.54 -17.18 -9.33
N SER A 161 -2.17 -18.00 -8.49
CA SER A 161 -2.50 -19.39 -8.93
C SER A 161 -3.89 -19.96 -8.68
N ARG A 162 -4.93 -19.21 -8.27
CA ARG A 162 -6.28 -19.81 -8.08
C ARG A 162 -7.50 -19.00 -8.52
N TRP A 163 -7.34 -17.87 -9.21
CA TRP A 163 -8.49 -17.09 -9.68
C TRP A 163 -8.32 -16.73 -11.16
N PRO A 164 -9.08 -17.34 -12.08
CA PRO A 164 -8.85 -17.23 -13.53
C PRO A 164 -9.17 -15.87 -14.15
N THR A 165 -9.62 -14.87 -13.36
CA THR A 165 -10.16 -13.60 -13.90
C THR A 165 -9.39 -12.34 -13.48
N TRP A 166 -8.29 -12.43 -12.74
CA TRP A 166 -7.49 -11.25 -12.39
C TRP A 166 -6.43 -10.95 -13.45
N SER A 167 -6.65 -9.92 -14.27
CA SER A 167 -5.57 -9.29 -15.03
C SER A 167 -4.96 -8.17 -14.20
N ILE A 168 -3.63 -8.16 -14.02
CA ILE A 168 -2.91 -6.94 -13.64
C ILE A 168 -2.98 -6.03 -14.87
N SER A 169 -4.03 -5.22 -14.97
CA SER A 169 -4.34 -4.44 -16.17
C SER A 169 -3.50 -3.17 -16.29
N SER A 170 -2.90 -2.69 -15.19
CA SER A 170 -1.80 -1.72 -15.25
C SER A 170 -1.12 -1.57 -13.88
N ILE A 171 0.21 -1.62 -13.85
CA ILE A 171 0.99 -0.94 -12.82
C ILE A 171 1.22 0.46 -13.37
N ARG A 172 0.45 1.46 -12.92
CA ARG A 172 0.79 2.87 -13.16
C ARG A 172 1.66 3.31 -11.99
N MET A 173 2.93 3.60 -12.29
CA MET A 173 3.90 4.20 -11.38
C MET A 173 3.86 5.71 -11.50
#